data_AF-A0A3P1YZG2-F1
#
_entry.id   AF-A0A3P1YZG2-F1
#
_cell.length_a   1.000
_cell.length_b   1.000
_cell.length_c   1.000
_cell.angle_alpha   90.00
_cell.angle_beta   90.00
_cell.angle_gamma   90.00
#
_symmetry.space_group_name_H-M   'P 1'
#
loop_
_entity.id
_entity.type
_entity.pdbx_description
1 polymer ?
#
loop_
_entity_poly.entity_id
_entity_poly.type
_entity_poly.pdbx_seq_one_letter_code
_entity_poly.pdbx_strand_id
1 'polypeptide(L)' 'MKTIDIQQKKLKRRAGMLYRLRKKGVRCHTRTRTIFLPAGEDIESACQIGTLRREFGFVVQFEMI' A
#
# COMPACT_ATOMS: atom_id res chain seq x y z
N MET A 1 8.94 27.40 -1.46
CA MET A 1 9.77 26.23 -1.86
C MET A 1 9.70 25.01 -0.92
N LYS A 2 9.01 25.03 0.24
CA LYS A 2 9.01 23.89 1.20
C LYS A 2 7.94 22.81 0.94
N THR A 3 6.85 23.13 0.26
CA THR A 3 5.67 22.25 0.13
C THR A 3 5.85 21.12 -0.90
N ILE A 4 6.63 21.39 -1.96
CA ILE A 4 6.83 20.45 -3.08
C ILE A 4 7.72 19.27 -2.63
N ASP A 5 8.75 19.52 -1.82
CA ASP A 5 9.65 18.48 -1.28
C ASP A 5 8.91 17.46 -0.40
N ILE A 6 7.99 17.95 0.45
CA ILE A 6 7.20 17.10 1.35
C ILE A 6 6.26 16.19 0.55
N GLN A 7 5.61 16.70 -0.49
CA GLN A 7 4.76 15.89 -1.35
C GLN A 7 5.54 14.86 -2.15
N GLN A 8 6.71 15.22 -2.69
CA GLN A 8 7.59 14.28 -3.40
C GLN A 8 8.11 13.17 -2.47
N LYS A 9 8.50 13.50 -1.23
CA LYS A 9 8.85 12.50 -0.21
C LYS A 9 7.70 11.56 0.12
N LYS A 10 6.47 12.07 0.27
CA LYS A 10 5.27 11.24 0.49
C LYS A 10 5.03 10.28 -0.68
N LEU A 11 5.16 10.75 -1.93
CA LEU A 11 5.01 9.91 -3.11
C LEU A 11 6.08 8.81 -3.18
N LYS A 12 7.34 9.14 -2.87
CA LYS A 12 8.44 8.17 -2.82
C LYS A 12 8.22 7.13 -1.73
N ARG A 13 7.76 7.54 -0.54
CA ARG A 13 7.41 6.63 0.57
C ARG A 13 6.27 5.69 0.16
N ARG A 14 5.22 6.22 -0.48
CA ARG A 14 4.10 5.42 -1.02
C ARG A 14 4.60 4.36 -2.01
N ALA A 15 5.43 4.77 -2.97
CA ALA A 15 5.98 3.86 -3.97
C ALA A 15 6.83 2.75 -3.33
N GLY A 16 7.66 3.08 -2.33
CA GLY A 16 8.45 2.10 -1.60
C GLY A 16 7.61 1.09 -0.81
N MET A 17 6.49 1.52 -0.21
CA MET A 17 5.55 0.60 0.46
C MET A 17 4.89 -0.35 -0.54
N LEU A 18 4.38 0.18 -1.66
CA LEU A 18 3.78 -0.65 -2.71
C LEU A 18 4.77 -1.64 -3.32
N TYR A 19 6.03 -1.22 -3.49
CA TYR A 19 7.10 -2.08 -3.99
C TYR A 19 7.36 -3.26 -3.03
N ARG A 20 7.46 -3.01 -1.72
CA ARG A 20 7.64 -4.07 -0.72
C ARG A 20 6.47 -5.04 -0.68
N LEU A 21 5.24 -4.54 -0.78
CA LEU A 21 4.04 -5.39 -0.86
C LEU A 21 4.06 -6.29 -2.10
N ARG A 22 4.38 -5.74 -3.27
CA ARG A 22 4.50 -6.52 -4.51
C ARG A 22 5.57 -7.60 -4.43
N LYS A 23 6.72 -7.30 -3.79
CA LYS A 23 7.79 -8.28 -3.57
C LYS A 23 7.34 -9.45 -2.67
N LYS A 24 6.39 -9.20 -1.76
CA LYS A 24 5.74 -10.23 -0.93
C LYS A 24 4.60 -10.97 -1.64
N GLY A 25 4.35 -10.73 -2.93
CA GLY A 25 3.25 -11.36 -3.67
C GLY A 25 1.89 -10.65 -3.52
N VAL A 26 1.82 -9.54 -2.78
CA VAL A 26 0.55 -8.80 -2.60
C VAL A 26 0.23 -8.00 -3.85
N ARG A 27 -0.94 -8.26 -4.44
CA ARG A 27 -1.44 -7.52 -5.60
C ARG A 27 -1.96 -6.15 -5.17
N CYS A 28 -1.55 -5.10 -5.89
CA CYS A 28 -1.92 -3.71 -5.57
C CYS A 28 -2.31 -2.94 -6.84
N HIS A 29 -3.55 -2.44 -6.91
CA HIS A 29 -4.02 -1.52 -7.95
C HIS A 29 -3.93 -0.07 -7.46
N THR A 30 -3.03 0.71 -8.06
CA THR A 30 -2.82 2.12 -7.69
C THR A 30 -3.90 3.05 -8.22
N ARG A 31 -4.55 2.71 -9.33
CA ARG A 31 -5.62 3.53 -9.96
C ARG A 31 -6.90 3.51 -9.13
N THR A 32 -7.31 2.34 -8.65
CA THR A 32 -8.46 2.17 -7.74
C THR A 32 -8.07 2.28 -6.27
N ARG A 33 -6.77 2.36 -5.96
CA ARG A 33 -6.19 2.32 -4.61
C ARG A 33 -6.61 1.07 -3.84
N THR A 34 -6.64 -0.08 -4.51
CA THR A 34 -7.05 -1.36 -3.91
C THR A 34 -5.83 -2.26 -3.67
N ILE A 35 -5.74 -2.83 -2.48
CA ILE A 35 -4.75 -3.86 -2.12
C ILE A 35 -5.52 -5.18 -2.02
N PHE A 36 -5.09 -6.18 -2.78
CA PHE A 36 -5.70 -7.51 -2.81
C PHE A 36 -4.86 -8.45 -1.94
N LEU A 37 -5.48 -8.95 -0.88
CA LEU A 37 -4.83 -9.88 0.05
C LEU A 37 -5.49 -11.25 -0.05
N PRO A 38 -4.70 -12.34 -0.15
CA PRO A 38 -5.26 -13.67 -0.05
C PRO A 38 -5.81 -13.88 1.37
N ALA A 39 -7.02 -14.45 1.46
CA ALA A 39 -7.62 -14.78 2.74
C ALA A 39 -6.84 -15.92 3.42
N GLY A 40 -6.26 -15.64 4.60
CA GLY A 40 -5.60 -16.66 5.43
C GLY A 40 -4.07 -16.55 5.54
N GLU A 41 -3.41 -15.65 4.80
CA GLU A 41 -1.99 -15.38 5.04
C GLU A 41 -1.80 -14.43 6.22
N ASP A 42 -0.78 -14.71 7.04
CA ASP A 42 -0.43 -13.88 8.19
C ASP A 42 0.22 -12.58 7.69
N ILE A 43 -0.54 -11.49 7.76
CA ILE A 43 -0.14 -10.24 7.13
C ILE A 43 0.80 -9.52 8.10
N GLU A 44 2.07 -9.96 8.19
CA GLU A 44 3.17 -9.14 8.74
C GLU A 44 3.22 -7.74 8.10
N SER A 45 2.59 -7.60 6.93
CA SER A 45 2.43 -6.35 6.18
C SER A 45 1.33 -5.41 6.73
N ALA A 46 0.62 -5.77 7.81
CA ALA A 46 -0.52 -5.04 8.35
C ALA A 46 -0.18 -3.59 8.72
N CYS A 47 1.04 -3.33 9.21
CA CYS A 47 1.49 -1.98 9.56
C CYS A 47 1.68 -1.09 8.31
N GLN A 48 2.20 -1.65 7.20
CA GLN A 48 2.36 -0.94 5.93
C GLN A 48 1.02 -0.70 5.24
N ILE A 49 0.13 -1.69 5.29
CA ILE A 49 -1.24 -1.60 4.76
C ILE A 49 -2.04 -0.57 5.56
N GLY A 50 -1.95 -0.57 6.89
CA GLY A 50 -2.57 0.44 7.74
C GLY A 50 -2.13 1.86 7.38
N THR A 51 -0.83 2.04 7.10
CA THR A 51 -0.30 3.32 6.61
C THR A 51 -0.87 3.69 5.23
N LEU A 52 -0.95 2.74 4.29
CA LEU A 52 -1.54 2.98 2.97
C LEU A 52 -3.03 3.33 3.05
N ARG A 53 -3.78 2.71 3.98
CA ARG A 53 -5.19 3.04 4.23
C ARG A 53 -5.34 4.44 4.82
N ARG A 54 -4.62 4.74 5.92
CA ARG A 54 -4.75 6.00 6.66
C ARG A 54 -4.17 7.21 5.92
N GLU A 55 -2.95 7.10 5.38
CA GLU A 55 -2.26 8.24 4.77
C GLU A 55 -2.59 8.42 3.27
N PHE A 56 -2.93 7.34 2.57
CA PHE A 56 -3.06 7.35 1.10
C PHE A 56 -4.44 6.90 0.60
N GLY A 57 -5.37 6.57 1.49
CA GLY A 57 -6.75 6.21 1.15
C GLY A 57 -6.86 4.90 0.36
N PHE A 58 -5.95 3.96 0.58
CA PHE A 58 -6.09 2.63 0.00
C PHE A 58 -7.19 1.84 0.71
N VAL A 59 -7.83 0.95 -0.03
CA VAL A 59 -8.79 -0.04 0.48
C VAL A 59 -8.20 -1.44 0.35
N VAL A 60 -8.58 -2.32 1.26
CA VAL A 60 -8.16 -3.72 1.25
C VAL A 60 -9.33 -4.55 0.79
N GLN A 61 -9.10 -5.41 -0.20
CA GLN A 61 -10.04 -6.39 -0.70
C GLN A 61 -9.43 -7.77 -0.47
N PHE A 62 -10.18 -8.64 0.18
CA PHE A 62 -9.75 -10.02 0.38
C PHE A 62 -10.17 -10.84 -0.84
N GLU A 63 -9.22 -11.52 -1.46
CA GLU A 63 -9.51 -12.52 -2.50
C GLU A 63 -9.58 -13.90 -1.81
N MET A 64 -10.70 -14.59 -1.98
CA MET A 64 -10.79 -16.03 -1.70
C MET A 64 -10.09 -16.73 -2.87
N ILE A 65 -8.95 -17.36 -2.59
CA ILE A 65 -8.26 -18.27 -3.53
C ILE A 65 -8.79 -19.67 -3.29
#